data_AF-B3EJW3-F1
#
_entry.id   AF-B3EJW3-F1
#
_cell.length_a   1.000
_cell.length_b   1.000
_cell.length_c   1.000
_cell.angle_alpha   90.00
_cell.angle_beta   90.00
_cell.angle_gamma   90.00
#
_symmetry.space_group_name_H-M   'P 1'
#
loop_
_entity.id
_entity.type
_entity.pdbx_description
1 polymer ?
#
loop_
_entity_poly.entity_id
_entity_poly.type
_entity_poly.pdbx_seq_one_letter_code
_entity_poly.pdbx_strand_id
1 'polypeptide(L)'
;MAKEWILNSAMNRFQLNFKRNVGPTSESIRKCAPKTLDEWRKYYFANVKPEEHIVELGKRLYVKITEVIQSEVAEITEEDCIKYMKQLVIDRTFLGYETEIQTVYGQLEGLLDVKIQPAPDKWDRLYNVDFFVKVGDSYIGLQIKPIS
;
A
#
# COMPACT_ATOMS: atom_id res chain seq x y z
N MET A 1 1.44 5.65 -20.07
CA MET A 1 1.34 7.07 -20.52
C MET A 1 1.85 8.02 -19.43
N ALA A 2 2.40 9.20 -19.73
CA ALA A 2 2.96 10.11 -18.71
C ALA A 2 1.97 10.55 -17.61
N LYS A 3 0.67 10.59 -17.92
CA LYS A 3 -0.40 11.01 -16.98
C LYS A 3 -1.01 9.88 -16.16
N GLU A 4 -0.63 8.63 -16.45
CA GLU A 4 -1.26 7.44 -15.89
C GLU A 4 -1.08 7.32 -14.37
N TRP A 5 0.08 7.72 -13.86
CA TRP A 5 0.33 7.73 -12.42
C TRP A 5 -0.59 8.72 -11.68
N ILE A 6 -0.94 9.86 -12.28
CA ILE A 6 -1.87 10.85 -11.71
C ILE A 6 -3.28 10.26 -11.67
N LEU A 7 -3.74 9.68 -12.78
CA LEU A 7 -5.06 9.06 -12.89
C LEU A 7 -5.20 7.92 -11.87
N ASN A 8 -4.19 7.05 -11.77
CA ASN A 8 -4.19 5.94 -10.82
C ASN A 8 -4.14 6.41 -9.37
N SER A 9 -3.29 7.39 -9.05
CA SER A 9 -3.20 7.98 -7.70
C SER A 9 -4.53 8.60 -7.28
N ALA A 10 -5.15 9.41 -8.15
CA ALA A 10 -6.43 10.04 -7.90
C ALA A 10 -7.57 8.99 -7.76
N MET A 11 -7.62 7.99 -8.64
CA MET A 11 -8.61 6.91 -8.53
C MET A 11 -8.51 6.17 -7.19
N ASN A 12 -7.31 5.82 -6.75
CA ASN A 12 -7.10 5.14 -5.47
C ASN A 12 -7.44 6.04 -4.29
N ARG A 13 -6.96 7.28 -4.28
CA ARG A 13 -7.20 8.25 -3.20
C ARG A 13 -8.68 8.50 -2.98
N PHE A 14 -9.43 8.73 -4.05
CA PHE A 14 -10.88 8.96 -3.99
C PHE A 14 -11.69 7.65 -4.11
N GLN A 15 -11.00 6.51 -4.13
CA GLN A 15 -11.56 5.16 -4.13
C GLN A 15 -12.56 4.91 -5.27
N LEU A 16 -12.40 5.61 -6.40
CA LEU A 16 -13.31 5.51 -7.55
C LEU A 16 -13.22 4.15 -8.24
N ASN A 17 -12.07 3.47 -8.12
CA ASN A 17 -11.83 2.12 -8.62
C ASN A 17 -12.26 1.00 -7.67
N PHE A 18 -12.80 1.31 -6.48
CA PHE A 18 -13.16 0.28 -5.51
C PHE A 18 -14.40 -0.51 -5.96
N LYS A 19 -14.51 -1.77 -5.49
CA LYS A 19 -15.61 -2.70 -5.84
C LYS A 19 -17.01 -2.09 -5.71
N ARG A 20 -17.26 -1.19 -4.75
CA ARG A 20 -18.56 -0.51 -4.61
C ARG A 20 -18.92 0.39 -5.80
N ASN A 21 -17.92 0.98 -6.44
CA ASN A 21 -18.07 1.91 -7.56
C ASN A 21 -18.05 1.19 -8.90
N VAL A 22 -17.07 0.30 -9.14
CA VAL A 22 -16.89 -0.39 -10.43
C VAL A 22 -17.41 -1.84 -10.44
N GLY A 23 -17.98 -2.33 -9.34
CA GLY A 23 -18.40 -3.71 -9.20
C GLY A 23 -17.24 -4.70 -9.01
N PRO A 24 -17.53 -5.99 -8.79
CA PRO A 24 -16.52 -7.04 -8.61
C PRO A 24 -15.92 -7.50 -9.95
N THR A 25 -15.21 -6.61 -10.66
CA THR A 25 -14.71 -6.85 -12.04
C THR A 25 -14.01 -8.21 -12.23
N SER A 26 -13.11 -8.59 -11.32
CA SER A 26 -12.39 -9.89 -11.36
C SER A 26 -13.32 -11.10 -11.20
N GLU A 27 -14.37 -11.00 -10.39
CA GLU A 27 -15.36 -12.06 -10.23
C GLU A 27 -16.29 -12.12 -11.44
N SER A 28 -16.77 -10.96 -11.89
CA SER A 28 -17.68 -10.80 -13.01
C SER A 28 -17.07 -11.27 -14.34
N ILE A 29 -15.80 -10.98 -14.61
CA ILE A 29 -15.14 -11.41 -15.85
C ILE A 29 -14.93 -12.93 -15.86
N ARG A 30 -14.66 -13.55 -14.70
CA ARG A 30 -14.60 -15.01 -14.57
C ARG A 30 -15.96 -15.68 -14.78
N LYS A 31 -17.03 -15.07 -14.28
CA LYS A 31 -18.42 -15.53 -14.52
C LYS A 31 -18.81 -15.41 -16.00
N CYS A 32 -18.39 -14.35 -16.67
CA CYS A 32 -18.66 -14.12 -18.09
C CYS A 32 -17.84 -15.05 -19.00
N ALA A 33 -16.59 -15.35 -18.63
CA ALA A 33 -15.62 -16.08 -19.46
C ALA A 33 -15.59 -15.62 -20.94
N PRO A 34 -15.46 -14.30 -21.21
CA PRO A 34 -15.58 -13.75 -22.55
C PRO A 34 -14.40 -14.16 -23.45
N LYS A 35 -14.68 -14.41 -24.72
CA LYS A 35 -13.65 -14.69 -25.76
C LYS A 35 -13.11 -13.42 -26.39
N THR A 36 -13.85 -12.32 -26.29
CA THR A 36 -13.49 -11.03 -26.88
C THR A 36 -13.73 -9.88 -25.90
N LEU A 37 -13.04 -8.76 -26.13
CA LEU A 37 -13.23 -7.55 -25.34
C LEU A 37 -14.66 -7.00 -25.48
N ASP A 38 -15.28 -7.13 -26.65
CA ASP A 38 -16.63 -6.64 -26.88
C ASP A 38 -17.69 -7.47 -26.15
N GLU A 39 -17.50 -8.79 -26.05
CA GLU A 39 -18.31 -9.66 -25.18
C GLU A 39 -18.23 -9.21 -23.71
N TRP A 40 -17.00 -8.95 -23.24
CA TRP A 40 -16.81 -8.42 -21.88
C TRP A 40 -17.50 -7.07 -21.69
N ARG A 41 -17.33 -6.12 -22.62
CA ARG A 41 -17.92 -4.79 -22.55
C ARG A 41 -19.44 -4.86 -22.46
N LYS A 42 -20.07 -5.65 -23.34
CA LYS A 42 -21.53 -5.87 -23.35
C LYS A 42 -22.00 -6.50 -22.03
N TYR A 43 -21.31 -7.55 -21.56
CA TYR A 43 -21.66 -8.19 -20.30
C TYR A 43 -21.53 -7.24 -19.11
N TYR A 44 -20.42 -6.51 -19.01
CA TYR A 44 -20.16 -5.60 -17.91
C TYR A 44 -21.22 -4.51 -17.81
N PHE A 45 -21.52 -3.84 -18.93
CA PHE A 45 -22.50 -2.75 -18.95
C PHE A 45 -23.95 -3.21 -18.75
N ALA A 46 -24.27 -4.45 -19.12
CA ALA A 46 -25.59 -5.03 -18.87
C ALA A 46 -25.76 -5.57 -17.43
N ASN A 47 -24.70 -6.12 -16.81
CA ASN A 47 -24.84 -6.93 -15.59
C ASN A 47 -24.09 -6.40 -14.36
N VAL A 48 -23.10 -5.52 -14.52
CA VAL A 48 -22.24 -5.08 -13.41
C VAL A 48 -22.49 -3.61 -13.06
N LYS A 49 -22.25 -2.71 -14.01
CA LYS A 49 -22.52 -1.27 -13.87
C LYS A 49 -22.85 -0.71 -15.26
N PRO A 50 -23.87 0.14 -15.40
CA PRO A 50 -24.21 0.74 -16.69
C PRO A 50 -23.08 1.66 -17.19
N GLU A 51 -23.02 1.87 -18.50
CA GLU A 51 -21.97 2.69 -19.13
C GLU A 51 -22.01 4.14 -18.63
N GLU A 52 -23.21 4.68 -18.43
CA GLU A 52 -23.44 6.03 -17.91
C GLU A 52 -22.83 6.23 -16.52
N HIS A 53 -22.84 5.18 -15.69
CA HIS A 53 -22.21 5.21 -14.36
C HIS A 53 -20.68 5.28 -14.46
N ILE A 54 -20.07 4.58 -15.41
CA ILE A 54 -18.62 4.66 -15.65
C ILE A 54 -18.23 6.04 -16.21
N VAL A 55 -19.03 6.59 -17.11
CA VAL A 55 -18.86 7.97 -17.61
C VAL A 55 -18.93 8.97 -16.46
N GLU A 56 -19.89 8.82 -15.56
CA GLU A 56 -20.05 9.68 -14.38
C GLU A 56 -18.86 9.57 -13.42
N LEU A 57 -18.34 8.36 -13.17
CA LEU A 57 -17.09 8.18 -12.42
C LEU A 57 -15.91 8.90 -13.09
N GLY A 58 -15.84 8.87 -14.43
CA GLY A 58 -14.83 9.63 -15.19
C GLY A 58 -14.95 11.14 -15.01
N LYS A 59 -16.17 11.69 -15.04
CA LYS A 59 -16.42 13.12 -14.76
C LYS A 59 -16.02 13.51 -13.34
N ARG A 60 -16.35 12.66 -12.36
CA ARG A 60 -15.94 12.87 -10.97
C ARG A 60 -14.42 12.83 -10.82
N LEU A 61 -13.74 11.90 -11.48
CA LEU A 61 -12.28 11.84 -11.49
C LEU A 61 -11.67 13.13 -12.04
N TYR A 62 -12.23 13.65 -13.15
CA TYR A 62 -11.80 14.93 -13.73
C TYR A 62 -11.91 16.06 -12.70
N VAL A 63 -13.09 16.28 -12.12
CA VAL A 63 -13.33 17.32 -11.08
C VAL A 63 -12.36 17.16 -9.90
N LYS A 64 -12.17 15.93 -9.40
CA LYS A 64 -11.25 15.66 -8.28
C LYS A 64 -9.80 16.00 -8.62
N ILE A 65 -9.37 15.83 -9.86
CA ILE A 65 -8.01 16.19 -10.27
C ILE A 65 -7.89 17.70 -10.46
N THR A 66 -8.79 18.31 -11.21
CA THR A 66 -8.66 19.72 -11.64
C THR A 66 -9.05 20.73 -10.58
N GLU A 67 -9.88 20.34 -9.61
CA GLU A 67 -10.29 21.25 -8.54
C GLU A 67 -9.54 20.91 -7.24
N VAL A 68 -9.65 19.67 -6.76
CA VAL A 68 -9.13 19.29 -5.44
C VAL A 68 -7.62 19.06 -5.45
N ILE A 69 -7.12 18.16 -6.30
CA ILE A 69 -5.68 17.87 -6.34
C ILE A 69 -4.90 19.10 -6.81
N GLN A 70 -5.41 19.82 -7.81
CA GLN A 70 -4.75 21.01 -8.31
C GLN A 70 -4.65 22.11 -7.24
N SER A 71 -5.70 22.35 -6.44
CA SER A 71 -5.63 23.34 -5.36
C SER A 71 -4.64 22.91 -4.27
N GLU A 72 -4.67 21.65 -3.86
CA GLU A 72 -3.74 21.12 -2.85
C GLU A 72 -2.29 21.18 -3.33
N VAL A 73 -2.02 20.86 -4.60
CA VAL A 73 -0.67 20.97 -5.18
C VAL A 73 -0.20 22.42 -5.22
N ALA A 74 -1.10 23.36 -5.50
CA ALA A 74 -0.77 24.79 -5.50
C ALA A 74 -0.45 25.34 -4.11
N GLU A 75 -0.96 24.71 -3.05
CA GLU A 75 -0.69 25.08 -1.65
C GLU A 75 0.64 24.52 -1.13
N ILE A 76 1.22 23.51 -1.78
CA ILE A 76 2.50 22.91 -1.37
C ILE A 76 3.64 23.89 -1.62
N THR A 77 4.38 24.22 -0.56
CA THR A 77 5.59 25.04 -0.65
C THR A 77 6.85 24.19 -0.75
N GLU A 78 7.96 24.82 -1.16
CA GLU A 78 9.28 24.18 -1.14
C GLU A 78 9.69 23.77 0.28
N GLU A 79 9.39 24.60 1.28
CA GLU A 79 9.71 24.31 2.68
C GLU A 79 8.91 23.10 3.18
N ASP A 80 7.64 22.93 2.80
CA ASP A 80 6.86 21.74 3.13
C ASP A 80 7.53 20.47 2.60
N CYS A 81 8.05 20.52 1.37
CA CYS A 81 8.77 19.41 0.76
C CYS A 81 10.08 19.10 1.50
N ILE A 82 10.88 20.12 1.79
CA ILE A 82 12.15 19.98 2.54
C ILE A 82 11.88 19.42 3.93
N LYS A 83 10.89 19.96 4.64
CA LYS A 83 10.51 19.51 5.97
C LYS A 83 10.02 18.06 5.94
N TYR A 84 9.16 17.70 5.00
CA TYR A 84 8.69 16.33 4.85
C TYR A 84 9.84 15.36 4.61
N MET A 85 10.82 15.72 3.77
CA MET A 85 12.01 14.90 3.53
C MET A 85 12.87 14.75 4.79
N LYS A 86 13.09 15.83 5.56
CA LYS A 86 13.83 15.77 6.83
C LYS A 86 13.12 14.87 7.84
N GLN A 87 11.81 15.02 8.00
CA GLN A 87 11.00 14.18 8.89
C GLN A 87 11.01 12.71 8.46
N LEU A 88 10.93 12.45 7.16
CA LEU A 88 10.96 11.09 6.62
C LEU A 88 12.31 10.40 6.88
N VAL A 89 13.41 11.12 6.67
CA VAL A 89 14.77 10.56 6.74
C VAL A 89 15.30 10.50 8.17
N ILE A 90 14.96 11.47 9.03
CA ILE A 90 15.46 11.55 10.40
C ILE A 90 14.42 11.03 11.40
N ASP A 91 13.27 11.70 11.50
CA ASP A 91 12.32 11.43 12.58
C ASP A 91 11.70 10.04 12.44
N ARG A 92 11.20 9.70 11.24
CA ARG A 92 10.52 8.42 11.02
C ARG A 92 11.48 7.22 11.09
N THR A 93 12.72 7.37 10.65
CA THR A 93 13.71 6.29 10.75
C THR A 93 14.09 6.03 12.19
N PHE A 94 14.28 7.09 12.98
CA PHE A 94 14.57 6.98 14.41
C PHE A 94 13.39 6.38 15.18
N LEU A 95 12.17 6.87 14.96
CA LEU A 95 10.97 6.31 15.60
C LEU A 95 10.75 4.84 15.23
N GLY A 96 11.01 4.46 13.98
CA GLY A 96 10.97 3.07 13.53
C GLY A 96 11.96 2.20 14.31
N TYR A 97 13.21 2.63 14.41
CA TYR A 97 14.27 1.96 15.17
C TYR A 97 13.93 1.83 16.66
N GLU A 98 13.44 2.90 17.31
CA GLU A 98 13.02 2.84 18.71
C GLU A 98 11.86 1.86 18.92
N THR A 99 10.86 1.89 18.04
CA THR A 99 9.70 0.98 18.12
C THR A 99 10.14 -0.47 17.98
N GLU A 100 11.05 -0.75 17.04
CA GLU A 100 11.61 -2.08 16.83
C GLU A 100 12.38 -2.56 18.07
N ILE A 101 13.25 -1.73 18.65
CA ILE A 101 13.96 -2.04 19.89
C ILE A 101 13.01 -2.29 21.06
N GLN A 102 12.04 -1.41 21.27
CA GLN A 102 11.07 -1.55 22.36
C GLN A 102 10.22 -2.82 22.20
N THR A 103 9.83 -3.15 20.97
CA THR A 103 9.05 -4.37 20.70
C THR A 103 9.90 -5.62 20.94
N VAL A 104 11.13 -5.66 20.42
CA VAL A 104 12.00 -6.84 20.48
C VAL A 104 12.58 -7.04 21.88
N TYR A 105 13.35 -6.07 22.37
CA TYR A 105 14.10 -6.20 23.61
C TYR A 105 13.26 -5.81 24.82
N GLY A 106 12.34 -4.86 24.68
CA GLY A 106 11.49 -4.39 25.78
C GLY A 106 10.33 -5.31 26.10
N GLN A 107 9.69 -5.93 25.08
CA GLN A 107 8.52 -6.78 25.26
C GLN A 107 8.81 -8.25 24.95
N LEU A 108 9.32 -8.56 23.75
CA LEU A 108 9.40 -9.93 23.26
C LEU A 108 10.42 -10.78 24.04
N GLU A 109 11.62 -10.24 24.33
CA GLU A 109 12.59 -10.91 25.22
C GLU A 109 12.01 -11.18 26.60
N GLY A 110 11.29 -10.21 27.19
CA GLY A 110 10.69 -10.36 28.51
C GLY A 110 9.53 -11.36 28.55
N LEU A 111 8.73 -11.44 27.49
CA LEU A 111 7.62 -12.39 27.38
C LEU A 111 8.11 -13.83 27.14
N LEU A 112 9.17 -13.99 26.35
CA LEU A 112 9.72 -15.30 26.01
C LEU A 112 10.79 -15.78 27.00
N ASP A 113 11.29 -14.89 27.86
CA ASP A 113 12.40 -15.11 28.80
C ASP A 113 13.66 -15.70 28.10
N VAL A 114 13.93 -15.23 26.89
CA VAL A 114 15.09 -15.66 26.09
C VAL A 114 15.76 -14.46 25.44
N LYS A 115 17.08 -14.56 25.27
CA LYS A 115 17.86 -13.55 24.56
C LYS A 115 17.60 -13.62 23.05
N ILE A 116 17.19 -12.51 22.48
CA ILE A 116 17.00 -12.28 21.06
C ILE A 116 18.22 -11.49 20.53
N GLN A 117 18.67 -11.81 19.33
CA GLN A 117 19.83 -11.18 18.69
C GLN A 117 19.46 -10.68 17.29
N PRO A 118 20.03 -9.56 16.83
CA PRO A 118 19.80 -9.10 15.47
C PRO A 118 20.46 -10.07 14.49
N ALA A 119 19.75 -10.39 13.40
CA ALA A 119 20.29 -11.27 12.38
C ALA A 119 21.40 -10.57 11.57
N PRO A 120 22.43 -11.29 11.10
CA PRO A 120 23.40 -10.72 10.17
C PRO A 120 22.73 -10.32 8.85
N ASP A 121 23.26 -9.29 8.15
CA ASP A 121 22.77 -8.83 6.84
C ASP A 121 22.53 -9.95 5.82
N LYS A 122 23.37 -10.99 5.84
CA LYS A 122 23.23 -12.13 4.93
C LYS A 122 21.93 -12.90 5.18
N TRP A 123 21.50 -13.01 6.44
CA TRP A 123 20.30 -13.74 6.81
C TRP A 123 19.05 -12.92 6.52
N ASP A 124 19.08 -11.61 6.77
CA ASP A 124 18.02 -10.69 6.37
C ASP A 124 17.77 -10.79 4.86
N ARG A 125 18.80 -10.62 4.03
CA ARG A 125 18.64 -10.62 2.57
C ARG A 125 18.27 -11.97 1.94
N LEU A 126 18.73 -13.08 2.52
CA LEU A 126 18.52 -14.41 1.93
C LEU A 126 17.27 -15.11 2.49
N TYR A 127 16.93 -14.83 3.75
CA TYR A 127 15.91 -15.58 4.49
C TYR A 127 14.82 -14.68 5.08
N ASN A 128 14.92 -13.35 4.92
CA ASN A 128 14.00 -12.35 5.48
C ASN A 128 13.86 -12.47 7.01
N VAL A 129 14.98 -12.71 7.68
CA VAL A 129 15.06 -12.85 9.14
C VAL A 129 15.66 -11.57 9.71
N ASP A 130 14.88 -10.86 10.54
CA ASP A 130 15.29 -9.60 11.18
C ASP A 130 16.07 -9.88 12.48
N PHE A 131 15.59 -10.85 13.28
CA PHE A 131 16.19 -11.28 14.54
C PHE A 131 16.26 -12.80 14.65
N PHE A 132 17.02 -13.33 15.60
CA PHE A 132 17.03 -14.75 15.90
C PHE A 132 17.22 -15.05 17.39
N VAL A 133 16.78 -16.25 17.78
CA VAL A 133 17.07 -16.85 19.09
C VAL A 133 17.92 -18.09 18.85
N LYS A 134 19.02 -18.23 19.61
CA LYS A 134 19.87 -19.43 19.55
C LYS A 134 19.34 -20.48 20.54
N VAL A 135 19.11 -21.70 20.05
CA VAL A 135 18.62 -22.83 20.85
C VAL A 135 19.55 -24.02 20.62
N GLY A 136 20.51 -24.22 21.53
CA GLY A 136 21.59 -25.21 21.36
C GLY A 136 22.40 -24.93 20.11
N ASP A 137 22.44 -25.89 19.18
CA ASP A 137 23.10 -25.77 17.87
C ASP A 137 22.19 -25.25 16.75
N SER A 138 20.94 -24.88 17.08
CA SER A 138 19.92 -24.40 16.14
C SER A 138 19.54 -22.94 16.36
N TYR A 139 18.84 -22.36 15.38
CA TYR A 139 18.38 -20.98 15.40
C TYR A 139 16.89 -20.90 15.06
N ILE A 140 16.16 -20.05 15.80
CA ILE A 140 14.80 -19.64 15.46
C ILE A 140 14.88 -18.22 14.89
N GLY A 141 14.48 -18.04 13.63
CA GLY A 141 14.40 -16.72 13.01
C GLY A 141 13.08 -16.02 13.33
N LEU A 142 13.15 -14.72 13.57
CA LEU A 142 12.02 -13.84 13.83
C LEU A 142 11.99 -12.76 12.76
N GLN A 143 10.82 -12.54 12.19
CA GLN A 143 10.55 -11.44 11.28
C GLN A 143 9.49 -10.55 11.90
N ILE A 144 9.77 -9.26 12.03
CA ILE A 144 8.86 -8.29 12.62
C ILE A 144 8.36 -7.39 11.51
N LYS A 145 7.04 -7.29 11.41
CA LYS A 145 6.38 -6.37 10.49
C LYS A 145 5.45 -5.47 11.29
N PRO A 146 5.46 -4.15 11.01
CA PRO A 146 4.49 -3.25 11.61
C PRO A 146 3.08 -3.69 11.22
N ILE A 147 2.15 -3.62 12.17
CA ILE A 147 0.72 -3.79 11.90
C ILE A 147 0.27 -2.47 11.26
N SER A 148 0.11 -2.49 9.94
CA SER A 148 -0.32 -1.35 9.13
C SER A 148 -1.66 -0.78 9.56
#